data_AF-G6YZ28-F1
#
_entry.id   AF-G6YZ28-F1
#
_cell.length_a   1.000
_cell.length_b   1.000
_cell.length_c   1.000
_cell.angle_alpha   90.00
_cell.angle_beta   90.00
_cell.angle_gamma   90.00
#
_symmetry.space_group_name_H-M   'P 1'
#
loop_
_entity.id
_entity.type
_entity.pdbx_description
1 polymer ?
#
loop_
_entity_poly.entity_id
_entity_poly.type
_entity_poly.pdbx_seq_one_letter_code
_entity_poly.pdbx_strand_id
1 'polypeptide(L)'
;MAGATVTVEGILTQDSRAKGGFGGFYLQQADHQTDGNPATSEALFIYTDREIADVGMRVRVTGKVKEYHGLTELVSVRSIRACGRGPLPAPIAITLPWTVDPEHLENMRVTFRQPLTVVDNYNLARYGELGLAASDQVQPTEYLPPGKEAHRAFTRNGANRVLLDDNRSRRDPRPAPWPPGGLSSATVRAGDQIRGLIGVLDFRFDAWRLQPSQEPAFLATNPRETAPGPRHEASVRIMALNLGNFFNGDGRGGEFPTSRGAGTPAEFRRQQQQLVNTLLAPDPDILALTELENDGYGPASSIAELAEALGGTWRFVSTPGQDGDDEIRTGLLYRSDRISAVGSPERLAKGPFESGGRPPLAQDFGRTDGDATVRVIVPHLKSKSCRGARGDNQDQADGQGCYASRRTNEAKTLAAWSGSDTRRHHSVGTLIIGDLNSYAREHPIATMEQAGFTSMVHHFHPCTEKTCGHYTYRYRGQKGSLDFALASETLKPRVTGAWSWLVNADEPRVLDYRSDHPASGRGPWRSSDHNPVIVDLSL
;
A
#
# COMPACT_ATOMS: atom_id res chain seq x y z
N MET A 1 -38.44 4.14 9.64
CA MET A 1 -39.41 3.16 10.19
C MET A 1 -38.78 2.17 11.17
N ALA A 2 -37.58 2.43 11.70
CA ALA A 2 -36.91 1.51 12.62
C ALA A 2 -37.79 1.13 13.80
N GLY A 3 -37.88 -0.17 14.08
CA GLY A 3 -38.69 -0.72 15.16
C GLY A 3 -40.10 -1.15 14.76
N ALA A 4 -40.62 -0.72 13.62
CA ALA A 4 -41.95 -1.12 13.15
C ALA A 4 -41.98 -2.59 12.68
N THR A 5 -43.11 -3.27 12.88
CA THR A 5 -43.37 -4.57 12.24
C THR A 5 -44.08 -4.34 10.92
N VAL A 6 -43.51 -4.83 9.83
CA VAL A 6 -44.02 -4.65 8.47
C VAL A 6 -44.19 -6.00 7.79
N THR A 7 -45.02 -6.02 6.75
CA THR A 7 -45.11 -7.15 5.82
C THR A 7 -44.68 -6.67 4.44
N VAL A 8 -43.70 -7.33 3.86
CA VAL A 8 -43.16 -7.04 2.52
C VAL A 8 -43.30 -8.28 1.65
N GLU A 9 -43.36 -8.10 0.34
CA GLU A 9 -43.33 -9.19 -0.62
C GLU A 9 -42.35 -8.84 -1.73
N GLY A 10 -41.52 -9.77 -2.16
CA GLY A 10 -40.53 -9.53 -3.22
C GLY A 10 -39.95 -10.83 -3.75
N ILE A 11 -38.98 -10.73 -4.65
CA ILE A 11 -38.23 -11.84 -5.21
C ILE A 11 -36.94 -12.04 -4.43
N LEU A 12 -36.65 -13.27 -4.00
CA LEU A 12 -35.37 -13.62 -3.38
C LEU A 12 -34.28 -13.50 -4.45
N THR A 13 -33.42 -12.48 -4.33
CA THR A 13 -32.40 -12.15 -5.33
C THR A 13 -31.08 -12.83 -5.04
N GLN A 14 -30.70 -12.97 -3.77
CA GLN A 14 -29.45 -13.62 -3.39
C GLN A 14 -29.59 -14.25 -2.00
N ASP A 15 -29.11 -15.48 -1.85
CA ASP A 15 -29.15 -16.21 -0.58
C ASP A 15 -27.78 -16.18 0.10
N SER A 16 -27.75 -15.74 1.36
CA SER A 16 -26.55 -15.66 2.22
C SER A 16 -26.73 -16.44 3.53
N ARG A 17 -27.66 -17.42 3.57
CA ARG A 17 -27.86 -18.31 4.71
C ARG A 17 -26.87 -19.47 4.76
N ALA A 18 -26.15 -19.74 3.66
CA ALA A 18 -25.11 -20.75 3.62
C ALA A 18 -24.09 -20.53 4.75
N LYS A 19 -23.48 -21.61 5.24
CA LYS A 19 -22.51 -21.55 6.35
C LYS A 19 -21.41 -20.52 6.07
N GLY A 20 -21.30 -19.54 6.96
CA GLY A 20 -20.33 -18.45 6.86
C GLY A 20 -20.81 -17.24 6.06
N GLY A 21 -22.03 -17.25 5.50
CA GLY A 21 -22.69 -16.07 4.93
C GLY A 21 -23.22 -15.12 6.01
N PHE A 22 -24.07 -14.17 5.61
CA PHE A 22 -24.63 -13.14 6.49
C PHE A 22 -25.85 -13.60 7.31
N GLY A 23 -26.30 -14.85 7.15
CA GLY A 23 -27.41 -15.40 7.94
C GLY A 23 -28.77 -14.84 7.51
N GLY A 24 -28.99 -14.73 6.20
CA GLY A 24 -30.21 -14.16 5.63
C GLY A 24 -30.20 -14.16 4.10
N PHE A 25 -31.16 -13.50 3.50
CA PHE A 25 -31.26 -13.37 2.04
C PHE A 25 -31.71 -11.97 1.63
N TYR A 26 -31.36 -11.57 0.42
CA TYR A 26 -31.79 -10.31 -0.18
C TYR A 26 -33.12 -10.51 -0.89
N LEU A 27 -34.06 -9.60 -0.63
CA LEU A 27 -35.40 -9.59 -1.18
C LEU A 27 -35.62 -8.26 -1.90
N GLN A 28 -35.95 -8.30 -3.18
CA GLN A 28 -36.20 -7.10 -3.99
C GLN A 28 -37.58 -7.15 -4.63
N GLN A 29 -38.28 -6.03 -4.67
CA GLN A 29 -39.57 -5.89 -5.35
C GLN A 29 -39.47 -6.35 -6.81
N ALA A 30 -40.51 -7.01 -7.33
CA ALA A 30 -40.55 -7.38 -8.74
C ALA A 30 -40.66 -6.13 -9.63
N ASP A 31 -40.00 -6.12 -10.80
CA ASP A 31 -39.88 -4.94 -11.68
C ASP A 31 -41.23 -4.26 -12.03
N HIS A 32 -42.30 -5.04 -12.16
CA HIS A 32 -43.65 -4.52 -12.49
C HIS A 32 -44.42 -3.98 -11.27
N GLN A 33 -43.81 -3.98 -10.09
CA GLN A 33 -44.43 -3.60 -8.82
C GLN A 33 -43.60 -2.57 -8.02
N THR A 34 -42.51 -2.05 -8.60
CA THR A 34 -41.72 -0.94 -8.01
C THR A 34 -42.57 0.32 -7.90
N ASP A 35 -42.34 1.13 -6.88
CA ASP A 35 -43.01 2.43 -6.72
C ASP A 35 -42.42 3.53 -7.63
N GLY A 36 -41.24 3.27 -8.21
CA GLY A 36 -40.56 4.16 -9.15
C GLY A 36 -39.97 5.41 -8.50
N ASN A 37 -39.86 5.44 -7.17
CA ASN A 37 -39.31 6.56 -6.43
C ASN A 37 -37.77 6.48 -6.41
N PRO A 38 -37.06 7.44 -7.01
CA PRO A 38 -35.60 7.43 -7.06
C PRO A 38 -34.93 7.72 -5.71
N ALA A 39 -35.70 8.03 -4.67
CA ALA A 39 -35.19 8.31 -3.32
C ALA A 39 -35.25 7.09 -2.38
N THR A 40 -35.78 5.95 -2.83
CA THR A 40 -35.97 4.76 -1.98
C THR A 40 -35.48 3.51 -2.67
N SER A 41 -34.87 2.60 -1.89
CA SER A 41 -34.57 1.26 -2.36
C SER A 41 -35.83 0.40 -2.41
N GLU A 42 -35.88 -0.46 -3.44
CA GLU A 42 -36.90 -1.49 -3.64
C GLU A 42 -36.49 -2.84 -3.02
N ALA A 43 -35.42 -2.86 -2.21
CA ALA A 43 -34.86 -4.08 -1.66
C ALA A 43 -34.53 -3.99 -0.17
N LEU A 44 -34.53 -5.15 0.48
CA LEU A 44 -34.21 -5.32 1.90
C LEU A 44 -33.41 -6.60 2.11
N PHE A 45 -32.56 -6.61 3.14
CA PHE A 45 -31.99 -7.84 3.65
C PHE A 45 -32.90 -8.47 4.71
N ILE A 46 -33.19 -9.76 4.60
CA ILE A 46 -34.02 -10.52 5.53
C ILE A 46 -33.12 -11.40 6.39
N TYR A 47 -32.87 -10.99 7.63
CA TYR A 47 -32.04 -11.74 8.57
C TYR A 47 -32.83 -12.88 9.22
N THR A 48 -32.52 -14.11 8.81
CA THR A 48 -33.17 -15.33 9.27
C THR A 48 -32.36 -16.56 8.83
N ASP A 49 -32.38 -17.59 9.67
CA ASP A 49 -31.81 -18.92 9.40
C ASP A 49 -32.83 -19.91 8.79
N ARG A 50 -34.11 -19.52 8.66
CA ARG A 50 -35.14 -20.43 8.19
C ARG A 50 -34.97 -20.75 6.70
N GLU A 51 -34.95 -22.03 6.36
CA GLU A 51 -34.95 -22.52 4.97
C GLU A 51 -36.39 -22.60 4.42
N ILE A 52 -36.76 -21.64 3.57
CA ILE A 52 -38.16 -21.50 3.11
C ILE A 52 -38.27 -21.12 1.61
N ALA A 53 -37.16 -20.78 0.94
CA ALA A 53 -37.18 -20.31 -0.44
C ALA A 53 -35.79 -20.34 -1.09
N ASP A 54 -35.76 -20.54 -2.41
CA ASP A 54 -34.56 -20.42 -3.25
C ASP A 54 -34.55 -19.09 -4.00
N VAL A 55 -33.40 -18.74 -4.59
CA VAL A 55 -33.27 -17.60 -5.51
C VAL A 55 -34.31 -17.71 -6.65
N GLY A 56 -35.01 -16.59 -6.93
CA GLY A 56 -36.10 -16.52 -7.91
C GLY A 56 -37.48 -16.87 -7.36
N MET A 57 -37.61 -17.24 -6.08
CA MET A 57 -38.92 -17.37 -5.43
C MET A 57 -39.44 -16.00 -5.00
N ARG A 58 -40.74 -15.77 -5.24
CA ARG A 58 -41.47 -14.67 -4.61
C ARG A 58 -41.82 -15.06 -3.18
N VAL A 59 -41.53 -14.19 -2.23
CA VAL A 59 -41.67 -14.45 -0.80
C VAL A 59 -42.35 -13.28 -0.13
N ARG A 60 -43.37 -13.55 0.69
CA ARG A 60 -43.98 -12.59 1.61
C ARG A 60 -43.41 -12.81 3.02
N VAL A 61 -42.86 -11.75 3.60
CA VAL A 61 -42.17 -11.78 4.89
C VAL A 61 -42.80 -10.76 5.85
N THR A 62 -43.11 -11.18 7.07
CA THR A 62 -43.48 -10.28 8.17
C THR A 62 -42.36 -10.26 9.21
N GLY A 63 -41.78 -9.08 9.47
CA GLY A 63 -40.65 -8.90 10.37
C GLY A 63 -40.56 -7.48 10.93
N LYS A 64 -39.56 -7.24 11.78
CA LYS A 64 -39.29 -5.93 12.39
C LYS A 64 -38.17 -5.21 11.63
N VAL A 65 -38.37 -3.94 11.27
CA VAL A 65 -37.36 -3.11 10.61
C VAL A 65 -36.25 -2.74 11.59
N LYS A 66 -35.00 -2.86 11.17
CA LYS A 66 -33.81 -2.51 11.96
C LYS A 66 -32.69 -2.01 11.04
N GLU A 67 -31.92 -1.05 11.55
CA GLU A 67 -30.62 -0.68 10.98
C GLU A 67 -29.52 -1.51 11.64
N TYR A 68 -28.66 -2.15 10.85
CA TYR A 68 -27.53 -2.92 11.37
C TYR A 68 -26.28 -2.72 10.52
N HIS A 69 -25.24 -2.15 11.15
CA HIS A 69 -24.01 -1.70 10.46
C HIS A 69 -24.26 -0.71 9.32
N GLY A 70 -25.37 0.03 9.37
CA GLY A 70 -25.79 0.97 8.33
C GLY A 70 -26.74 0.38 7.28
N LEU A 71 -26.99 -0.94 7.29
CA LEU A 71 -27.92 -1.60 6.37
C LEU A 71 -29.35 -1.62 6.90
N THR A 72 -30.32 -1.38 6.02
CA THR A 72 -31.74 -1.65 6.30
C THR A 72 -32.03 -3.16 6.22
N GLU A 73 -32.45 -3.76 7.34
CA GLU A 73 -32.81 -5.19 7.41
C GLU A 73 -34.17 -5.45 8.09
N LEU A 74 -34.79 -6.59 7.76
CA LEU A 74 -35.86 -7.20 8.55
C LEU A 74 -35.30 -8.28 9.47
N VAL A 75 -35.55 -8.12 10.77
CA VAL A 75 -35.20 -9.09 11.83
C VAL A 75 -36.46 -9.63 12.51
N SER A 76 -36.28 -10.55 13.47
CA SER A 76 -37.37 -11.09 14.30
C SER A 76 -38.55 -11.57 13.45
N VAL A 77 -38.22 -12.29 12.38
CA VAL A 77 -39.16 -12.75 11.35
C VAL A 77 -40.28 -13.59 11.99
N ARG A 78 -41.51 -13.11 11.88
CA ARG A 78 -42.72 -13.77 12.40
C ARG A 78 -43.25 -14.80 11.41
N SER A 79 -43.37 -14.44 10.14
CA SER A 79 -43.85 -15.31 9.07
C SER A 79 -43.05 -15.12 7.79
N ILE A 80 -42.90 -16.20 7.04
CA ILE A 80 -42.34 -16.23 5.69
C ILE A 80 -43.21 -17.20 4.89
N ARG A 81 -43.69 -16.76 3.74
CA ARG A 81 -44.51 -17.57 2.84
C ARG A 81 -43.97 -17.47 1.42
N ALA A 82 -43.66 -18.62 0.82
CA ALA A 82 -43.39 -18.70 -0.61
C ALA A 82 -44.69 -18.48 -1.42
N CYS A 83 -44.64 -17.57 -2.38
CA CYS A 83 -45.76 -17.11 -3.21
C CYS A 83 -45.60 -17.53 -4.70
N GLY A 84 -44.80 -18.57 -4.96
CA GLY A 84 -44.47 -19.07 -6.30
C GLY A 84 -43.14 -18.53 -6.85
N ARG A 85 -42.72 -19.02 -8.02
CA ARG A 85 -41.55 -18.49 -8.76
C ARG A 85 -41.90 -17.20 -9.49
N GLY A 86 -40.92 -16.32 -9.64
CA GLY A 86 -41.00 -15.12 -10.47
C GLY A 86 -39.69 -14.87 -11.21
N PRO A 87 -39.68 -14.01 -12.24
CA PRO A 87 -38.42 -13.57 -12.85
C PRO A 87 -37.58 -12.80 -11.81
N LEU A 88 -36.26 -12.92 -11.89
CA LEU A 88 -35.37 -12.05 -11.12
C LEU A 88 -35.50 -10.61 -11.62
N PRO A 89 -35.54 -9.61 -10.73
CA PRO A 89 -35.42 -8.21 -11.10
C PRO A 89 -34.18 -7.97 -11.96
N ALA A 90 -34.34 -7.17 -13.02
CA ALA A 90 -33.23 -6.82 -13.90
C ALA A 90 -32.15 -6.04 -13.12
N PRO A 91 -30.84 -6.38 -13.27
CA PRO A 91 -29.79 -5.61 -12.61
C PRO A 91 -29.75 -4.17 -13.10
N ILE A 92 -29.71 -3.21 -12.17
CA ILE A 92 -29.60 -1.79 -12.49
C ILE A 92 -28.17 -1.46 -12.90
N ALA A 93 -28.00 -0.87 -14.07
CA ALA A 93 -26.70 -0.56 -14.63
C ALA A 93 -26.13 0.74 -14.05
N ILE A 94 -25.03 0.63 -13.30
CA ILE A 94 -24.36 1.73 -12.58
C ILE A 94 -22.93 1.97 -13.08
N THR A 95 -22.35 3.11 -12.68
CA THR A 95 -20.99 3.53 -13.03
C THR A 95 -20.31 4.21 -11.84
N LEU A 96 -18.98 4.04 -11.71
CA LEU A 96 -18.13 4.93 -10.93
C LEU A 96 -17.48 6.01 -11.83
N PRO A 97 -17.16 7.21 -11.32
CA PRO A 97 -17.52 7.74 -10.00
C PRO A 97 -19.04 7.86 -9.82
N TRP A 98 -19.52 7.88 -8.57
CA TRP A 98 -20.93 8.02 -8.27
C TRP A 98 -21.44 9.38 -8.74
N THR A 99 -22.51 9.38 -9.54
CA THR A 99 -23.16 10.64 -9.99
C THR A 99 -24.17 11.16 -8.96
N VAL A 100 -24.72 10.26 -8.15
CA VAL A 100 -25.64 10.50 -7.03
C VAL A 100 -25.29 9.51 -5.92
N ASP A 101 -25.73 9.79 -4.70
CA ASP A 101 -25.61 8.85 -3.58
C ASP A 101 -26.31 7.51 -3.92
N PRO A 102 -25.62 6.36 -3.87
CA PRO A 102 -26.21 5.09 -4.23
C PRO A 102 -27.11 4.48 -3.13
N GLU A 103 -27.43 5.21 -2.06
CA GLU A 103 -28.37 4.80 -1.00
C GLU A 103 -29.69 4.23 -1.55
N HIS A 104 -30.24 4.86 -2.59
CA HIS A 104 -31.47 4.41 -3.25
C HIS A 104 -31.35 3.04 -3.95
N LEU A 105 -30.15 2.46 -4.01
CA LEU A 105 -29.85 1.14 -4.58
C LEU A 105 -29.44 0.11 -3.52
N GLU A 106 -29.49 0.46 -2.22
CA GLU A 106 -29.13 -0.46 -1.13
C GLU A 106 -29.92 -1.77 -1.26
N ASN A 107 -29.26 -2.93 -1.11
CA ASN A 107 -29.81 -4.28 -1.25
C ASN A 107 -30.31 -4.66 -2.67
N MET A 108 -30.23 -3.76 -3.66
CA MET A 108 -30.72 -4.02 -5.01
C MET A 108 -29.70 -4.74 -5.89
N ARG A 109 -30.19 -5.50 -6.87
CA ARG A 109 -29.36 -6.07 -7.95
C ARG A 109 -28.81 -4.96 -8.84
N VAL A 110 -27.49 -4.90 -8.98
CA VAL A 110 -26.78 -3.94 -9.83
C VAL A 110 -25.78 -4.62 -10.76
N THR A 111 -25.38 -3.91 -11.81
CA THR A 111 -24.25 -4.28 -12.67
C THR A 111 -23.42 -3.03 -12.99
N PHE A 112 -22.09 -3.14 -12.93
CA PHE A 112 -21.22 -2.05 -13.39
C PHE A 112 -21.09 -2.10 -14.93
N ARG A 113 -21.28 -0.95 -15.60
CA ARG A 113 -21.20 -0.85 -17.06
C ARG A 113 -19.77 -0.93 -17.59
N GLN A 114 -18.80 -0.51 -16.78
CA GLN A 114 -17.38 -0.53 -17.10
C GLN A 114 -16.64 -1.58 -16.26
N PRO A 115 -15.47 -2.05 -16.71
CA PRO A 115 -14.49 -2.67 -15.81
C PRO A 115 -14.10 -1.69 -14.70
N LEU A 116 -13.90 -2.20 -13.49
CA LEU A 116 -13.33 -1.43 -12.38
C LEU A 116 -11.89 -1.86 -12.12
N THR A 117 -11.06 -0.92 -11.69
CA THR A 117 -9.67 -1.16 -11.32
C THR A 117 -9.55 -1.52 -9.84
N VAL A 118 -8.79 -2.57 -9.53
CA VAL A 118 -8.36 -2.88 -8.17
C VAL A 118 -7.46 -1.76 -7.68
N VAL A 119 -7.87 -1.05 -6.64
CA VAL A 119 -7.06 0.01 -6.03
C VAL A 119 -6.52 -0.39 -4.67
N ASP A 120 -7.16 -1.34 -3.97
CA ASP A 120 -6.75 -1.80 -2.65
C ASP A 120 -6.95 -3.32 -2.50
N ASN A 121 -5.97 -4.01 -1.91
CA ASN A 121 -6.00 -5.44 -1.63
C ASN A 121 -5.67 -5.76 -0.16
N TYR A 122 -5.60 -4.74 0.71
CA TYR A 122 -5.15 -4.86 2.10
C TYR A 122 -5.99 -5.87 2.91
N ASN A 123 -7.30 -5.90 2.66
CA ASN A 123 -8.25 -6.78 3.35
C ASN A 123 -8.45 -8.14 2.67
N LEU A 124 -7.79 -8.44 1.55
CA LEU A 124 -8.07 -9.64 0.75
C LEU A 124 -8.00 -10.94 1.57
N ALA A 125 -6.92 -11.15 2.32
CA ALA A 125 -6.79 -12.36 3.14
C ALA A 125 -7.47 -12.26 4.51
N ARG A 126 -7.91 -11.07 4.92
CA ARG A 126 -8.54 -10.85 6.23
C ARG A 126 -10.05 -10.93 6.17
N TYR A 127 -10.66 -10.41 5.11
CA TYR A 127 -12.10 -10.32 4.93
C TYR A 127 -12.56 -10.70 3.53
N GLY A 128 -11.67 -11.13 2.62
CA GLY A 128 -12.07 -11.48 1.27
C GLY A 128 -12.37 -10.28 0.37
N GLU A 129 -11.93 -9.09 0.77
CA GLU A 129 -12.32 -7.83 0.12
C GLU A 129 -11.23 -7.29 -0.82
N LEU A 130 -11.67 -6.74 -1.96
CA LEU A 130 -10.85 -5.88 -2.83
C LEU A 130 -11.51 -4.52 -2.98
N GLY A 131 -10.76 -3.43 -2.82
CA GLY A 131 -11.23 -2.08 -3.10
C GLY A 131 -11.15 -1.78 -4.59
N LEU A 132 -12.26 -1.34 -5.18
CA LEU A 132 -12.39 -1.04 -6.61
C LEU A 132 -12.74 0.43 -6.87
N ALA A 133 -12.22 0.98 -7.97
CA ALA A 133 -12.53 2.33 -8.45
C ALA A 133 -12.65 2.35 -9.99
N ALA A 134 -13.14 3.45 -10.55
CA ALA A 134 -13.23 3.62 -12.02
C ALA A 134 -11.85 3.60 -12.72
N SER A 135 -10.81 4.04 -12.02
CA SER A 135 -9.42 4.02 -12.45
C SER A 135 -8.51 3.92 -11.24
N ASP A 136 -7.24 3.58 -11.45
CA ASP A 136 -6.24 3.69 -10.37
C ASP A 136 -6.16 5.15 -9.88
N GLN A 137 -5.95 5.33 -8.57
CA GLN A 137 -6.04 6.62 -7.90
C GLN A 137 -4.70 7.05 -7.35
N VAL A 138 -4.31 8.29 -7.61
CA VAL A 138 -3.07 8.90 -7.12
C VAL A 138 -3.36 9.68 -5.85
N GLN A 139 -2.47 9.57 -4.87
CA GLN A 139 -2.52 10.36 -3.64
C GLN A 139 -2.41 11.86 -3.99
N PRO A 140 -3.36 12.72 -3.56
CA PRO A 140 -3.41 14.11 -4.01
C PRO A 140 -2.15 14.92 -3.73
N THR A 141 -1.51 14.73 -2.57
CA THR A 141 -0.26 15.44 -2.23
C THR A 141 0.97 14.94 -2.99
N GLU A 142 0.81 14.00 -3.93
CA GLU A 142 1.82 13.67 -4.94
C GLU A 142 1.84 14.69 -6.09
N TYR A 143 0.72 15.34 -6.40
CA TYR A 143 0.60 16.25 -7.55
C TYR A 143 -0.02 17.62 -7.23
N LEU A 144 -0.69 17.78 -6.08
CA LEU A 144 -1.21 19.04 -5.57
C LEU A 144 -0.46 19.49 -4.32
N PRO A 145 -0.26 20.80 -4.11
CA PRO A 145 0.26 21.30 -2.84
C PRO A 145 -0.71 20.98 -1.68
N PRO A 146 -0.20 20.85 -0.45
CA PRO A 146 -1.02 20.71 0.75
C PRO A 146 -2.10 21.79 0.86
N GLY A 147 -3.29 21.38 1.27
CA GLY A 147 -4.39 22.29 1.53
C GLY A 147 -5.76 21.69 1.24
N LYS A 148 -6.76 22.56 1.19
CA LYS A 148 -8.18 22.18 1.05
C LYS A 148 -8.44 21.41 -0.25
N GLU A 149 -7.74 21.72 -1.33
CA GLU A 149 -7.91 21.04 -2.62
C GLU A 149 -7.41 19.60 -2.57
N ALA A 150 -6.20 19.38 -2.04
CA ALA A 150 -5.64 18.05 -1.83
C ALA A 150 -6.52 17.21 -0.88
N HIS A 151 -6.98 17.78 0.23
CA HIS A 151 -7.90 17.10 1.15
C HIS A 151 -9.23 16.73 0.49
N ARG A 152 -9.84 17.67 -0.26
CA ARG A 152 -11.07 17.39 -1.02
C ARG A 152 -10.85 16.29 -2.06
N ALA A 153 -9.72 16.28 -2.77
CA ALA A 153 -9.40 15.23 -3.73
C ALA A 153 -9.26 13.86 -3.04
N PHE A 154 -8.62 13.81 -1.87
CA PHE A 154 -8.45 12.57 -1.11
C PHE A 154 -9.81 11.99 -0.69
N THR A 155 -10.69 12.85 -0.18
CA THR A 155 -12.06 12.47 0.21
C THR A 155 -12.89 12.03 -1.01
N ARG A 156 -12.78 12.73 -2.15
CA ARG A 156 -13.44 12.32 -3.40
C ARG A 156 -12.96 10.96 -3.89
N ASN A 157 -11.66 10.69 -3.82
CA ASN A 157 -11.09 9.39 -4.20
C ASN A 157 -11.70 8.26 -3.34
N GLY A 158 -11.75 8.45 -2.03
CA GLY A 158 -12.35 7.50 -1.09
C GLY A 158 -13.85 7.28 -1.31
N ALA A 159 -14.61 8.36 -1.55
CA ALA A 159 -16.05 8.27 -1.80
C ALA A 159 -16.41 7.55 -3.10
N ASN A 160 -15.52 7.58 -4.11
CA ASN A 160 -15.75 6.97 -5.42
C ASN A 160 -15.15 5.57 -5.54
N ARG A 161 -15.42 4.74 -4.53
CA ARG A 161 -15.00 3.35 -4.47
C ARG A 161 -16.16 2.44 -4.08
N VAL A 162 -15.98 1.16 -4.40
CA VAL A 162 -16.82 0.06 -3.96
C VAL A 162 -15.92 -1.10 -3.58
N LEU A 163 -16.27 -1.87 -2.55
CA LEU A 163 -15.58 -3.13 -2.26
C LEU A 163 -16.18 -4.25 -3.11
N LEU A 164 -15.36 -5.13 -3.67
CA LEU A 164 -15.78 -6.47 -4.08
C LEU A 164 -15.62 -7.38 -2.86
N ASP A 165 -16.73 -7.93 -2.37
CA ASP A 165 -16.78 -8.79 -1.20
C ASP A 165 -16.91 -10.27 -1.60
N ASP A 166 -16.68 -11.20 -0.68
CA ASP A 166 -16.72 -12.65 -0.92
C ASP A 166 -18.04 -13.32 -0.51
N ASN A 167 -19.06 -12.51 -0.15
CA ASN A 167 -20.35 -12.92 0.39
C ASN A 167 -20.28 -13.65 1.75
N ARG A 168 -19.21 -13.49 2.54
CA ARG A 168 -19.02 -14.20 3.82
C ARG A 168 -18.83 -13.23 4.98
N SER A 169 -19.38 -13.59 6.13
CA SER A 169 -19.14 -12.92 7.42
C SER A 169 -17.91 -13.47 8.16
N ARG A 170 -17.04 -14.19 7.46
CA ARG A 170 -15.90 -14.90 8.04
C ARG A 170 -14.63 -14.07 7.92
N ARG A 171 -13.95 -13.88 9.05
CA ARG A 171 -12.57 -13.40 9.08
C ARG A 171 -11.58 -14.50 8.66
N ASP A 172 -10.52 -14.08 7.99
CA ASP A 172 -9.40 -14.87 7.50
C ASP A 172 -9.87 -16.06 6.62
N PRO A 173 -10.55 -15.79 5.48
CA PRO A 173 -10.97 -16.84 4.55
C PRO A 173 -9.75 -17.60 4.01
N ARG A 174 -9.80 -18.94 4.10
CA ARG A 174 -8.76 -19.84 3.59
C ARG A 174 -9.40 -20.87 2.64
N PRO A 175 -8.98 -20.94 1.36
CA PRO A 175 -8.08 -20.00 0.68
C PRO A 175 -8.69 -18.59 0.57
N ALA A 176 -7.85 -17.59 0.22
CA ALA A 176 -8.35 -16.26 -0.13
C ALA A 176 -9.30 -16.38 -1.35
N PRO A 177 -10.43 -15.65 -1.36
CA PRO A 177 -11.49 -15.86 -2.35
C PRO A 177 -11.13 -15.32 -3.74
N TRP A 178 -10.25 -14.30 -3.81
CA TRP A 178 -9.88 -13.63 -5.05
C TRP A 178 -8.37 -13.70 -5.33
N PRO A 179 -7.96 -13.76 -6.61
CA PRO A 179 -8.81 -14.05 -7.78
C PRO A 179 -9.29 -15.52 -7.75
N PRO A 180 -10.30 -15.90 -8.55
CA PRO A 180 -10.67 -17.29 -8.72
C PRO A 180 -9.46 -18.14 -9.14
N GLY A 181 -9.31 -19.34 -8.55
CA GLY A 181 -8.11 -20.17 -8.72
C GLY A 181 -6.96 -19.83 -7.74
N GLY A 182 -7.07 -18.73 -7.00
CA GLY A 182 -6.17 -18.37 -5.91
C GLY A 182 -4.85 -17.72 -6.34
N LEU A 183 -3.99 -17.46 -5.35
CA LEU A 183 -2.77 -16.63 -5.49
C LEU A 183 -1.47 -17.44 -5.72
N SER A 184 -1.60 -18.69 -6.15
CA SER A 184 -0.45 -19.61 -6.27
C SER A 184 0.28 -19.48 -7.62
N SER A 185 -0.47 -19.57 -8.72
CA SER A 185 0.03 -19.38 -10.10
C SER A 185 -0.38 -18.04 -10.71
N ALA A 186 -1.37 -17.36 -10.13
CA ALA A 186 -1.83 -16.03 -10.50
C ALA A 186 -1.72 -15.08 -9.30
N THR A 187 -1.84 -13.78 -9.51
CA THR A 187 -1.96 -12.76 -8.46
C THR A 187 -3.13 -11.82 -8.79
N VAL A 188 -3.49 -10.93 -7.87
CA VAL A 188 -4.38 -9.80 -8.12
C VAL A 188 -3.70 -8.53 -7.65
N ARG A 189 -3.16 -7.75 -8.60
CA ARG A 189 -2.41 -6.54 -8.28
C ARG A 189 -3.33 -5.34 -8.28
N ALA A 190 -3.01 -4.35 -7.44
CA ALA A 190 -3.60 -3.03 -7.65
C ALA A 190 -3.21 -2.54 -9.06
N GLY A 191 -4.17 -1.99 -9.82
CA GLY A 191 -4.03 -1.72 -11.25
C GLY A 191 -4.62 -2.80 -12.17
N ASP A 192 -4.89 -4.02 -11.68
CA ASP A 192 -5.66 -5.02 -12.42
C ASP A 192 -7.12 -4.58 -12.58
N GLN A 193 -7.80 -5.07 -13.61
CA GLN A 193 -9.20 -4.75 -13.89
C GLN A 193 -10.11 -5.94 -13.64
N ILE A 194 -11.34 -5.66 -13.19
CA ILE A 194 -12.39 -6.66 -13.00
C ILE A 194 -13.61 -6.25 -13.83
N ARG A 195 -14.18 -7.19 -14.58
CA ARG A 195 -15.41 -7.01 -15.36
C ARG A 195 -16.45 -8.08 -15.02
N GLY A 196 -17.67 -7.89 -15.52
CA GLY A 196 -18.78 -8.81 -15.21
C GLY A 196 -19.23 -8.72 -13.76
N LEU A 197 -19.08 -7.54 -13.15
CA LEU A 197 -19.47 -7.24 -11.78
C LEU A 197 -20.99 -7.11 -11.69
N ILE A 198 -21.65 -8.23 -11.40
CA ILE A 198 -23.12 -8.35 -11.26
C ILE A 198 -23.42 -8.94 -9.89
N GLY A 199 -24.25 -8.27 -9.10
CA GLY A 199 -24.50 -8.68 -7.71
C GLY A 199 -25.48 -7.77 -6.99
N VAL A 200 -25.58 -7.93 -5.69
CA VAL A 200 -26.32 -7.01 -4.82
C VAL A 200 -25.40 -5.89 -4.34
N LEU A 201 -25.85 -4.64 -4.45
CA LEU A 201 -25.17 -3.51 -3.80
C LEU A 201 -25.57 -3.49 -2.32
N ASP A 202 -24.58 -3.58 -1.44
CA ASP A 202 -24.76 -3.76 0.00
C ASP A 202 -24.00 -2.65 0.75
N PHE A 203 -24.59 -2.11 1.81
CA PHE A 203 -23.92 -1.16 2.70
C PHE A 203 -23.79 -1.75 4.09
N ARG A 204 -22.56 -2.02 4.52
CA ARG A 204 -22.25 -2.39 5.92
C ARG A 204 -20.88 -1.88 6.27
N PHE A 205 -20.56 -1.75 7.56
CA PHE A 205 -19.22 -1.37 8.01
C PHE A 205 -18.69 -0.10 7.34
N ASP A 206 -19.59 0.87 7.12
CA ASP A 206 -19.32 2.18 6.52
C ASP A 206 -18.74 2.14 5.09
N ALA A 207 -19.07 1.10 4.32
CA ALA A 207 -18.64 0.96 2.93
C ALA A 207 -19.71 0.35 2.03
N TRP A 208 -19.82 0.92 0.82
CA TRP A 208 -20.52 0.30 -0.30
C TRP A 208 -19.73 -0.90 -0.82
N ARG A 209 -20.40 -2.04 -0.96
CA ARG A 209 -19.80 -3.26 -1.49
C ARG A 209 -20.72 -3.96 -2.47
N LEU A 210 -20.13 -4.67 -3.42
CA LEU A 210 -20.82 -5.58 -4.30
C LEU A 210 -20.70 -7.00 -3.72
N GLN A 211 -21.85 -7.61 -3.49
CA GLN A 211 -22.02 -9.01 -3.16
C GLN A 211 -22.21 -9.77 -4.48
N PRO A 212 -21.16 -10.40 -5.06
CA PRO A 212 -21.23 -10.93 -6.42
C PRO A 212 -22.22 -12.11 -6.50
N SER A 213 -23.12 -12.07 -7.47
CA SER A 213 -24.07 -13.16 -7.74
C SER A 213 -23.52 -14.22 -8.71
N GLN A 214 -22.36 -13.95 -9.29
CA GLN A 214 -21.61 -14.82 -10.18
C GLN A 214 -20.12 -14.48 -10.07
N GLU A 215 -19.25 -15.38 -10.50
CA GLU A 215 -17.81 -15.15 -10.50
C GLU A 215 -17.40 -14.00 -11.44
N PRO A 216 -16.74 -12.93 -10.93
CA PRO A 216 -16.25 -11.85 -11.78
C PRO A 216 -15.04 -12.28 -12.63
N ALA A 217 -14.84 -11.63 -13.77
CA ALA A 217 -13.69 -11.87 -14.63
C ALA A 217 -12.54 -10.90 -14.28
N PHE A 218 -11.43 -11.46 -13.80
CA PHE A 218 -10.19 -10.75 -13.49
C PHE A 218 -9.32 -10.63 -14.75
N LEU A 219 -8.82 -9.43 -15.00
CA LEU A 219 -7.96 -9.08 -16.14
C LEU A 219 -6.62 -8.59 -15.60
N ALA A 220 -5.54 -9.30 -15.94
CA ALA A 220 -4.18 -8.91 -15.57
C ALA A 220 -3.73 -7.72 -16.43
N THR A 221 -4.07 -6.51 -16.00
CA THR A 221 -3.75 -5.24 -16.69
C THR A 221 -2.58 -4.51 -16.05
N ASN A 222 -2.12 -4.93 -14.87
CA ASN A 222 -0.86 -4.51 -14.28
C ASN A 222 0.10 -5.72 -14.16
N PRO A 223 0.70 -6.18 -15.27
CA PRO A 223 1.59 -7.34 -15.25
C PRO A 223 2.88 -7.05 -14.47
N ARG A 224 3.43 -8.11 -13.86
CA ARG A 224 4.69 -8.08 -13.12
C ARG A 224 5.85 -7.69 -14.04
N GLU A 225 6.52 -6.58 -13.75
CA GLU A 225 7.66 -6.08 -14.52
C GLU A 225 8.99 -6.57 -13.94
N THR A 226 9.98 -6.84 -14.79
CA THR A 226 11.34 -7.13 -14.33
C THR A 226 12.01 -5.89 -13.74
N ALA A 227 13.05 -6.08 -12.93
CA ALA A 227 13.91 -4.99 -12.48
C ALA A 227 14.49 -4.20 -13.68
N PRO A 228 14.85 -2.92 -13.50
CA PRO A 228 15.48 -2.11 -14.54
C PRO A 228 16.67 -2.84 -15.17
N GLY A 229 16.74 -2.75 -16.51
CA GLY A 229 17.71 -3.48 -17.32
C GLY A 229 19.18 -3.07 -17.10
N PRO A 230 20.10 -3.59 -17.95
CA PRO A 230 21.52 -3.31 -17.85
C PRO A 230 21.83 -1.82 -17.87
N ARG A 231 22.86 -1.42 -17.12
CA ARG A 231 23.40 -0.05 -17.11
C ARG A 231 24.63 0.07 -17.98
N HIS A 232 25.05 1.29 -18.29
CA HIS A 232 26.35 1.55 -18.91
C HIS A 232 27.49 1.08 -17.99
N GLU A 233 28.57 0.52 -18.54
CA GLU A 233 29.68 -0.05 -17.75
C GLU A 233 30.35 0.97 -16.80
N ALA A 234 30.34 2.25 -17.17
CA ALA A 234 30.85 3.35 -16.36
C ALA A 234 29.87 3.80 -15.24
N SER A 235 28.65 3.28 -15.19
CA SER A 235 27.63 3.72 -14.24
C SER A 235 27.68 2.99 -12.89
N VAL A 236 27.52 3.75 -11.81
CA VAL A 236 27.24 3.23 -10.46
C VAL A 236 25.73 3.20 -10.25
N ARG A 237 25.19 2.04 -9.89
CA ARG A 237 23.77 1.88 -9.55
C ARG A 237 23.55 1.90 -8.05
N ILE A 238 22.70 2.81 -7.58
CA ILE A 238 22.33 2.95 -6.18
C ILE A 238 20.84 2.66 -6.03
N MET A 239 20.49 1.78 -5.10
CA MET A 239 19.11 1.38 -4.83
C MET A 239 18.75 1.66 -3.37
N ALA A 240 17.61 2.30 -3.14
CA ALA A 240 17.00 2.38 -1.82
C ALA A 240 15.78 1.48 -1.68
N LEU A 241 15.64 0.89 -0.49
CA LEU A 241 14.49 0.07 -0.13
C LEU A 241 14.23 0.14 1.38
N ASN A 242 12.98 0.40 1.76
CA ASN A 242 12.47 0.10 3.08
C ASN A 242 12.29 -1.42 3.23
N LEU A 243 12.94 -2.04 4.22
CA LEU A 243 13.00 -3.49 4.39
C LEU A 243 11.76 -4.10 5.09
N GLY A 244 10.80 -3.29 5.54
CA GLY A 244 9.58 -3.77 6.20
C GLY A 244 9.84 -4.39 7.58
N ASN A 245 10.66 -3.72 8.38
CA ASN A 245 11.20 -4.12 9.69
C ASN A 245 11.98 -5.44 9.60
N PHE A 246 13.23 -5.37 9.13
CA PHE A 246 14.16 -6.50 9.10
C PHE A 246 14.86 -6.66 10.46
N PHE A 247 14.23 -7.45 11.32
CA PHE A 247 14.66 -7.74 12.69
C PHE A 247 14.96 -9.23 12.81
N ASN A 248 16.13 -9.57 13.32
CA ASN A 248 16.66 -10.94 13.30
C ASN A 248 16.71 -11.62 14.67
N GLY A 249 16.19 -10.95 15.72
CA GLY A 249 16.20 -11.47 17.09
C GLY A 249 17.61 -11.42 17.68
N ASP A 250 18.10 -12.54 18.21
CA ASP A 250 19.46 -12.61 18.77
C ASP A 250 20.57 -12.88 17.73
N GLY A 251 20.20 -12.95 16.44
CA GLY A 251 21.08 -13.35 15.34
C GLY A 251 21.57 -14.80 15.41
N ARG A 252 20.97 -15.63 16.27
CA ARG A 252 21.30 -17.05 16.50
C ARG A 252 20.07 -17.95 16.39
N GLY A 253 18.95 -17.40 15.91
CA GLY A 253 17.68 -18.11 15.72
C GLY A 253 16.73 -18.06 16.93
N GLY A 254 17.06 -17.31 17.98
CA GLY A 254 16.24 -17.05 19.16
C GLY A 254 15.57 -15.67 19.16
N GLU A 255 14.94 -15.30 20.28
CA GLU A 255 14.31 -13.98 20.54
C GLU A 255 13.16 -13.56 19.59
N PHE A 256 12.40 -14.55 19.11
CA PHE A 256 11.12 -14.33 18.44
C PHE A 256 9.92 -14.49 19.39
N PRO A 257 8.80 -13.76 19.23
CA PRO A 257 8.62 -12.68 18.25
C PRO A 257 9.50 -11.48 18.58
N THR A 258 10.10 -10.90 17.56
CA THR A 258 10.82 -9.63 17.70
C THR A 258 9.82 -8.52 18.03
N SER A 259 10.30 -7.39 18.55
CA SER A 259 9.43 -6.25 18.86
C SER A 259 8.74 -5.67 17.61
N ARG A 260 9.38 -5.82 16.45
CA ARG A 260 8.91 -5.42 15.12
C ARG A 260 9.38 -6.43 14.07
N GLY A 261 8.67 -6.53 12.96
CA GLY A 261 9.09 -7.43 11.87
C GLY A 261 8.49 -8.82 11.97
N ALA A 262 9.33 -9.84 11.90
CA ALA A 262 8.96 -11.25 11.88
C ALA A 262 8.62 -11.79 13.27
N GLY A 263 7.50 -12.50 13.40
CA GLY A 263 7.07 -13.13 14.64
C GLY A 263 7.73 -14.48 14.92
N THR A 264 8.38 -15.09 13.92
CA THR A 264 9.02 -16.41 14.04
C THR A 264 10.30 -16.50 13.18
N PRO A 265 11.23 -17.42 13.49
CA PRO A 265 12.39 -17.68 12.63
C PRO A 265 12.02 -18.14 11.20
N ALA A 266 10.84 -18.74 11.03
CA ALA A 266 10.36 -19.14 9.71
C ALA A 266 9.87 -17.94 8.89
N GLU A 267 9.19 -16.98 9.51
CA GLU A 267 8.82 -15.70 8.89
C GLU A 267 10.06 -14.90 8.50
N PHE A 268 11.05 -14.82 9.39
CA PHE A 268 12.30 -14.10 9.13
C PHE A 268 13.06 -14.68 7.93
N ARG A 269 13.23 -16.01 7.86
CA ARG A 269 13.85 -16.66 6.69
C ARG A 269 13.11 -16.38 5.39
N ARG A 270 11.77 -16.32 5.40
CA ARG A 270 10.99 -15.92 4.22
C ARG A 270 11.25 -14.47 3.83
N GLN A 271 11.29 -13.57 4.82
CA GLN A 271 11.59 -12.15 4.62
C GLN A 271 13.00 -11.98 4.01
N GLN A 272 14.01 -12.59 4.61
CA GLN A 272 15.40 -12.55 4.12
C GLN A 272 15.50 -13.06 2.68
N GLN A 273 14.92 -14.22 2.38
CA GLN A 273 14.96 -14.80 1.03
C GLN A 273 14.29 -13.88 -0.02
N GLN A 274 13.12 -13.31 0.30
CA GLN A 274 12.45 -12.35 -0.59
C GLN A 274 13.27 -11.08 -0.77
N LEU A 275 13.79 -10.51 0.32
CA LEU A 275 14.60 -9.30 0.27
C LEU A 275 15.89 -9.51 -0.54
N VAL A 276 16.60 -10.62 -0.36
CA VAL A 276 17.80 -10.94 -1.15
C VAL A 276 17.47 -11.01 -2.64
N ASN A 277 16.37 -11.67 -3.02
CA ASN A 277 15.92 -11.72 -4.41
C ASN A 277 15.63 -10.31 -4.98
N THR A 278 14.99 -9.46 -4.19
CA THR A 278 14.66 -8.08 -4.58
C THR A 278 15.90 -7.19 -4.67
N LEU A 279 16.81 -7.26 -3.69
CA LEU A 279 17.99 -6.40 -3.59
C LEU A 279 19.05 -6.74 -4.64
N LEU A 280 19.16 -8.01 -5.05
CA LEU A 280 20.13 -8.42 -6.08
C LEU A 280 19.60 -8.28 -7.51
N ALA A 281 18.27 -8.30 -7.72
CA ALA A 281 17.68 -8.31 -9.07
C ALA A 281 18.09 -7.09 -9.96
N PRO A 282 18.18 -5.85 -9.44
CA PRO A 282 18.64 -4.71 -10.23
C PRO A 282 20.16 -4.64 -10.46
N ASP A 283 20.96 -5.57 -9.91
CA ASP A 283 22.43 -5.50 -9.82
C ASP A 283 22.96 -4.15 -9.31
N PRO A 284 22.56 -3.70 -8.09
CA PRO A 284 23.06 -2.47 -7.52
C PRO A 284 24.51 -2.62 -7.04
N ASP A 285 25.22 -1.49 -7.03
CA ASP A 285 26.56 -1.37 -6.46
C ASP A 285 26.53 -0.84 -5.02
N ILE A 286 25.50 -0.04 -4.69
CA ILE A 286 25.25 0.51 -3.35
C ILE A 286 23.77 0.32 -2.99
N LEU A 287 23.51 -0.09 -1.75
CA LEU A 287 22.18 -0.23 -1.17
C LEU A 287 22.00 0.78 -0.03
N ALA A 288 20.92 1.55 -0.08
CA ALA A 288 20.48 2.50 0.93
C ALA A 288 19.20 1.99 1.62
N LEU A 289 19.34 1.52 2.86
CA LEU A 289 18.30 0.71 3.51
C LEU A 289 17.65 1.48 4.67
N THR A 290 16.33 1.35 4.79
CA THR A 290 15.56 1.79 5.97
C THR A 290 14.81 0.60 6.57
N GLU A 291 14.35 0.74 7.82
CA GLU A 291 13.69 -0.34 8.58
C GLU A 291 14.58 -1.55 8.89
N LEU A 292 15.86 -1.27 9.16
CA LEU A 292 16.81 -2.22 9.71
C LEU A 292 16.81 -2.13 11.24
N GLU A 293 16.94 -3.27 11.94
CA GLU A 293 17.05 -3.29 13.40
C GLU A 293 18.29 -2.53 13.91
N ASN A 294 18.14 -1.81 15.01
CA ASN A 294 19.22 -1.09 15.70
C ASN A 294 19.87 -1.96 16.78
N ASP A 295 20.63 -2.96 16.32
CA ASP A 295 21.30 -4.02 17.11
C ASP A 295 22.83 -3.98 16.97
N GLY A 296 23.36 -2.85 16.52
CA GLY A 296 24.80 -2.63 16.33
C GLY A 296 25.36 -3.24 15.03
N TYR A 297 26.61 -3.70 15.10
CA TYR A 297 27.41 -4.10 13.92
C TYR A 297 28.22 -5.38 14.14
N GLY A 298 27.93 -6.11 15.22
CA GLY A 298 28.58 -7.38 15.50
C GLY A 298 28.15 -8.48 14.52
N PRO A 299 28.80 -9.65 14.54
CA PRO A 299 28.46 -10.76 13.63
C PRO A 299 27.01 -11.24 13.72
N ALA A 300 26.34 -11.03 14.86
CA ALA A 300 24.94 -11.38 15.06
C ALA A 300 23.94 -10.28 14.64
N SER A 301 24.43 -9.11 14.21
CA SER A 301 23.54 -7.99 13.84
C SER A 301 22.82 -8.24 12.52
N SER A 302 21.60 -7.72 12.42
CA SER A 302 20.74 -7.73 11.25
C SER A 302 21.45 -7.24 9.97
N ILE A 303 22.33 -6.24 10.07
CA ILE A 303 23.11 -5.74 8.91
C ILE A 303 24.19 -6.72 8.47
N ALA A 304 24.84 -7.40 9.42
CA ALA A 304 25.85 -8.40 9.12
C ALA A 304 25.21 -9.63 8.49
N GLU A 305 24.08 -10.08 9.04
CA GLU A 305 23.30 -11.18 8.49
C GLU A 305 22.75 -10.87 7.09
N LEU A 306 22.27 -9.64 6.84
CA LEU A 306 21.86 -9.24 5.50
C LEU A 306 23.04 -9.20 4.53
N ALA A 307 24.20 -8.65 4.93
CA ALA A 307 25.38 -8.60 4.07
C ALA A 307 25.90 -10.00 3.73
N GLU A 308 25.89 -10.93 4.69
CA GLU A 308 26.24 -12.33 4.46
C GLU A 308 25.30 -12.99 3.46
N ALA A 309 23.98 -12.80 3.62
CA ALA A 309 22.97 -13.35 2.73
C ALA A 309 23.03 -12.78 1.29
N LEU A 310 23.51 -11.54 1.12
CA LEU A 310 23.75 -10.93 -0.18
C LEU A 310 25.02 -11.46 -0.86
N GLY A 311 25.99 -11.95 -0.08
CA GLY A 311 27.19 -12.64 -0.57
C GLY A 311 28.52 -11.98 -0.20
N GLY A 312 29.63 -12.70 -0.40
CA GLY A 312 30.96 -12.36 0.15
C GLY A 312 31.61 -11.06 -0.32
N THR A 313 31.09 -10.39 -1.36
CA THR A 313 31.58 -9.07 -1.81
C THR A 313 30.89 -7.90 -1.13
N TRP A 314 29.74 -8.13 -0.47
CA TRP A 314 28.99 -7.07 0.19
C TRP A 314 29.64 -6.68 1.51
N ARG A 315 29.75 -5.37 1.72
CA ARG A 315 30.23 -4.74 2.96
C ARG A 315 29.20 -3.73 3.42
N PHE A 316 29.18 -3.42 4.70
CA PHE A 316 28.30 -2.42 5.27
C PHE A 316 29.08 -1.29 5.92
N VAL A 317 28.48 -0.11 5.98
CA VAL A 317 29.02 1.07 6.65
C VAL A 317 28.65 1.00 8.14
N SER A 318 29.65 1.20 9.01
CA SER A 318 29.47 1.14 10.47
C SER A 318 29.69 2.49 11.16
N THR A 319 28.78 2.86 12.07
CA THR A 319 28.86 4.10 12.86
C THR A 319 28.62 3.82 14.35
N PRO A 320 29.41 2.93 14.99
CA PRO A 320 29.15 2.46 16.35
C PRO A 320 29.01 3.63 17.33
N GLY A 321 27.91 3.61 18.10
CA GLY A 321 27.58 4.63 19.10
C GLY A 321 26.91 5.89 18.56
N GLN A 322 26.58 5.93 17.27
CA GLN A 322 25.97 7.12 16.64
C GLN A 322 24.57 6.86 16.03
N ASP A 323 24.04 5.63 16.13
CA ASP A 323 22.81 5.19 15.45
C ASP A 323 21.50 5.81 15.97
N GLY A 324 21.54 6.52 17.09
CA GLY A 324 20.34 7.03 17.78
C GLY A 324 19.71 5.99 18.71
N ASP A 325 18.49 6.28 19.18
CA ASP A 325 17.80 5.53 20.24
C ASP A 325 16.52 4.79 19.77
N ASP A 326 16.10 4.95 18.50
CA ASP A 326 14.98 4.18 17.94
C ASP A 326 15.42 2.72 17.67
N GLU A 327 14.49 1.78 17.82
CA GLU A 327 14.73 0.36 17.50
C GLU A 327 15.02 0.13 16.00
N ILE A 328 14.70 1.11 15.15
CA ILE A 328 14.97 1.09 13.71
C ILE A 328 16.06 2.10 13.38
N ARG A 329 17.00 1.68 12.53
CA ARG A 329 18.02 2.55 11.94
C ARG A 329 18.04 2.48 10.41
N THR A 330 18.82 3.38 9.83
CA THR A 330 19.21 3.35 8.42
C THR A 330 20.53 2.62 8.24
N GLY A 331 20.75 2.04 7.06
CA GLY A 331 21.97 1.31 6.72
C GLY A 331 22.44 1.60 5.29
N LEU A 332 23.76 1.43 5.07
CA LEU A 332 24.39 1.47 3.75
C LEU A 332 25.20 0.20 3.55
N LEU A 333 24.97 -0.49 2.44
CA LEU A 333 25.79 -1.61 1.98
C LEU A 333 26.36 -1.31 0.60
N TYR A 334 27.52 -1.87 0.28
CA TYR A 334 28.17 -1.67 -1.01
C TYR A 334 28.94 -2.91 -1.45
N ARG A 335 29.10 -3.05 -2.76
CA ARG A 335 29.91 -4.08 -3.40
C ARG A 335 31.39 -3.70 -3.39
N SER A 336 32.17 -4.30 -2.50
CA SER A 336 33.60 -3.99 -2.34
C SER A 336 34.48 -4.36 -3.54
N ASP A 337 33.97 -5.14 -4.49
CA ASP A 337 34.64 -5.47 -5.75
C ASP A 337 34.48 -4.37 -6.82
N ARG A 338 33.61 -3.38 -6.61
CA ARG A 338 33.31 -2.29 -7.56
C ARG A 338 33.39 -0.90 -6.94
N ILE A 339 33.11 -0.80 -5.64
CA ILE A 339 32.96 0.45 -4.90
C ILE A 339 33.86 0.45 -3.66
N SER A 340 34.47 1.61 -3.43
CA SER A 340 35.22 1.93 -2.21
C SER A 340 34.44 2.94 -1.37
N ALA A 341 34.33 2.69 -0.06
CA ALA A 341 33.93 3.72 0.91
C ALA A 341 35.11 4.65 1.17
N VAL A 342 34.91 5.96 1.00
CA VAL A 342 35.95 6.99 1.10
C VAL A 342 35.72 7.85 2.34
N GLY A 343 36.73 7.97 3.20
CA GLY A 343 36.62 8.73 4.45
C GLY A 343 35.71 8.07 5.48
N SER A 344 35.52 8.75 6.61
CA SER A 344 34.70 8.26 7.72
C SER A 344 33.22 8.50 7.48
N PRO A 345 32.34 7.54 7.81
CA PRO A 345 30.89 7.78 7.77
C PRO A 345 30.44 8.74 8.86
N GLU A 346 29.30 9.39 8.62
CA GLU A 346 28.72 10.40 9.51
C GLU A 346 27.24 10.11 9.77
N ARG A 347 26.75 10.41 10.97
CA ARG A 347 25.31 10.48 11.26
C ARG A 347 24.87 11.88 11.70
N LEU A 348 23.71 12.31 11.21
CA LEU A 348 23.10 13.56 11.62
C LEU A 348 22.28 13.36 12.91
N ALA A 349 22.95 13.45 14.06
CA ALA A 349 22.35 13.29 15.39
C ALA A 349 22.12 14.65 16.09
N LYS A 350 21.71 15.68 15.33
CA LYS A 350 21.47 17.05 15.84
C LYS A 350 20.03 17.49 15.60
N GLY A 351 19.54 18.44 16.39
CA GLY A 351 18.21 19.03 16.24
C GLY A 351 17.10 17.97 16.39
N PRO A 352 16.16 17.84 15.43
CA PRO A 352 15.05 16.89 15.55
C PRO A 352 15.47 15.40 15.55
N PHE A 353 16.75 15.10 15.31
CA PHE A 353 17.32 13.75 15.36
C PHE A 353 18.01 13.41 16.69
N GLU A 354 18.10 14.34 17.65
CA GLU A 354 18.76 14.11 18.95
C GLU A 354 18.00 13.13 19.86
N SER A 355 16.66 13.09 19.76
CA SER A 355 15.82 12.21 20.58
C SER A 355 14.59 11.75 19.81
N GLY A 356 14.35 10.44 19.82
CA GLY A 356 13.17 9.84 19.21
C GLY A 356 13.08 10.03 17.71
N GLY A 357 14.20 10.31 17.04
CA GLY A 357 14.39 10.38 15.59
C GLY A 357 15.38 9.31 15.13
N ARG A 358 15.48 9.13 13.81
CA ARG A 358 16.40 8.15 13.19
C ARG A 358 17.50 8.93 12.48
N PRO A 359 18.69 9.10 13.08
CA PRO A 359 19.76 9.89 12.51
C PRO A 359 20.11 9.41 11.09
N PRO A 360 19.99 10.28 10.06
CA PRO A 360 20.42 9.95 8.70
C PRO A 360 21.89 9.53 8.65
N LEU A 361 22.22 8.53 7.83
CA LEU A 361 23.58 8.02 7.63
C LEU A 361 24.17 8.58 6.33
N ALA A 362 25.40 9.08 6.36
CA ALA A 362 26.15 9.49 5.18
C ALA A 362 27.47 8.73 5.04
N GLN A 363 27.82 8.42 3.79
CA GLN A 363 29.12 7.89 3.39
C GLN A 363 29.45 8.40 1.99
N ASP A 364 30.71 8.80 1.78
CA ASP A 364 31.21 9.07 0.43
C ASP A 364 31.66 7.76 -0.21
N PHE A 365 31.29 7.53 -1.46
CA PHE A 365 31.65 6.36 -2.23
C PHE A 365 32.31 6.75 -3.55
N GLY A 366 33.31 5.98 -3.98
CA GLY A 366 33.93 6.08 -5.30
C GLY A 366 34.01 4.71 -5.97
N ARG A 367 34.15 4.69 -7.29
CA ARG A 367 34.49 3.45 -8.00
C ARG A 367 35.91 3.01 -7.65
N THR A 368 36.20 1.72 -7.69
CA THR A 368 37.56 1.20 -7.45
C THR A 368 38.56 1.57 -8.56
N ASP A 369 38.07 1.94 -9.74
CA ASP A 369 38.84 2.29 -10.93
C ASP A 369 38.77 3.78 -11.30
N GLY A 370 38.29 4.65 -10.41
CA GLY A 370 38.13 6.08 -10.67
C GLY A 370 38.33 6.97 -9.43
N ASP A 371 38.49 8.27 -9.68
CA ASP A 371 38.84 9.26 -8.64
C ASP A 371 37.64 10.08 -8.13
N ALA A 372 36.52 10.08 -8.88
CA ALA A 372 35.32 10.81 -8.51
C ALA A 372 34.54 10.10 -7.40
N THR A 373 34.02 10.88 -6.44
CA THR A 373 33.17 10.34 -5.37
C THR A 373 31.77 10.94 -5.38
N VAL A 374 30.80 10.24 -4.79
CA VAL A 374 29.46 10.74 -4.51
C VAL A 374 29.16 10.57 -3.03
N ARG A 375 28.61 11.61 -2.39
CA ARG A 375 28.12 11.53 -1.02
C ARG A 375 26.72 10.94 -1.04
N VAL A 376 26.52 9.79 -0.42
CA VAL A 376 25.20 9.14 -0.31
C VAL A 376 24.67 9.32 1.10
N ILE A 377 23.46 9.83 1.23
CA ILE A 377 22.78 10.10 2.50
C ILE A 377 21.46 9.33 2.56
N VAL A 378 21.26 8.53 3.61
CA VAL A 378 20.06 7.71 3.81
C VAL A 378 19.23 8.27 4.95
N PRO A 379 18.12 8.98 4.67
CA PRO A 379 17.17 9.42 5.68
C PRO A 379 16.11 8.35 5.97
N HIS A 380 15.50 8.45 7.14
CA HIS A 380 14.21 7.81 7.43
C HIS A 380 13.39 8.74 8.32
N LEU A 381 12.65 9.67 7.70
CA LEU A 381 11.94 10.71 8.44
C LEU A 381 10.75 10.14 9.24
N LYS A 382 10.22 10.95 10.17
CA LYS A 382 9.12 10.54 11.05
C LYS A 382 7.91 10.03 10.25
N SER A 383 7.48 8.80 10.56
CA SER A 383 6.27 8.17 10.01
C SER A 383 5.02 9.06 10.06
N LYS A 384 4.13 8.92 9.07
CA LYS A 384 2.81 9.60 9.01
C LYS A 384 1.78 9.10 10.04
N SER A 385 2.10 8.08 10.85
CA SER A 385 1.20 7.54 11.89
C SER A 385 0.83 8.60 12.93
N CYS A 386 -0.46 8.70 13.27
CA CYS A 386 -0.96 9.67 14.26
C CYS A 386 -0.76 9.26 15.72
N ARG A 387 -0.14 8.10 15.99
CA ARG A 387 0.10 7.62 17.36
C ARG A 387 0.96 8.63 18.12
N GLY A 388 0.39 9.23 19.17
CA GLY A 388 1.08 10.21 20.02
C GLY A 388 1.16 11.62 19.45
N ALA A 389 0.48 11.91 18.34
CA ALA A 389 0.48 13.24 17.72
C ALA A 389 -0.22 14.28 18.60
N ARG A 390 0.41 15.45 18.79
CA ARG A 390 -0.10 16.59 19.57
C ARG A 390 0.29 17.90 18.90
N GLY A 391 -0.50 18.95 19.11
CA GLY A 391 -0.27 20.28 18.51
C GLY A 391 -0.14 20.19 16.99
N ASP A 392 0.85 20.89 16.43
CA ASP A 392 1.15 20.93 14.98
C ASP A 392 1.50 19.57 14.36
N ASN A 393 1.70 18.52 15.16
CA ASN A 393 1.90 17.17 14.66
C ASN A 393 0.57 16.41 14.42
N GLN A 394 -0.57 16.94 14.85
CA GLN A 394 -1.88 16.38 14.48
C GLN A 394 -2.14 16.56 12.98
N ASP A 395 -3.04 15.76 12.42
CA ASP A 395 -3.48 15.94 11.04
C ASP A 395 -4.20 17.28 10.91
N GLN A 396 -3.66 18.16 10.06
CA GLN A 396 -4.20 19.50 9.82
C GLN A 396 -5.28 19.51 8.73
N ALA A 397 -5.70 18.32 8.26
CA ALA A 397 -6.66 18.15 7.17
C ALA A 397 -6.24 18.88 5.87
N ASP A 398 -4.94 18.89 5.60
CA ASP A 398 -4.31 19.48 4.42
C ASP A 398 -3.76 18.42 3.44
N GLY A 399 -3.98 17.14 3.75
CA GLY A 399 -3.54 16.00 2.95
C GLY A 399 -2.15 15.45 3.32
N GLN A 400 -1.41 16.10 4.22
CA GLN A 400 -0.06 15.66 4.61
C GLN A 400 -0.07 14.56 5.67
N GLY A 401 -1.17 14.43 6.42
CA GLY A 401 -1.29 13.54 7.57
C GLY A 401 -0.45 14.01 8.77
N CYS A 402 -0.44 13.20 9.83
CA CYS A 402 0.24 13.54 11.08
C CYS A 402 1.76 13.72 10.91
N TYR A 403 2.37 14.44 11.86
CA TYR A 403 3.79 14.75 11.94
C TYR A 403 4.37 15.50 10.72
N ALA A 404 3.54 16.19 9.93
CA ALA A 404 4.01 17.02 8.82
C ALA A 404 4.96 18.14 9.30
N SER A 405 4.64 18.80 10.41
CA SER A 405 5.52 19.82 11.04
C SER A 405 6.88 19.24 11.43
N ARG A 406 6.89 18.10 12.14
CA ARG A 406 8.14 17.41 12.51
C ARG A 406 8.96 16.98 11.28
N ARG A 407 8.34 16.32 10.28
CA ARG A 407 9.03 15.93 9.04
C ARG A 407 9.61 17.15 8.31
N THR A 408 8.93 18.30 8.34
CA THR A 408 9.42 19.54 7.73
C THR A 408 10.66 20.06 8.46
N ASN A 409 10.69 20.01 9.79
CA ASN A 409 11.86 20.38 10.57
C ASN A 409 13.04 19.42 10.34
N GLU A 410 12.77 18.11 10.27
CA GLU A 410 13.77 17.09 9.93
C GLU A 410 14.36 17.34 8.52
N ALA A 411 13.53 17.66 7.52
CA ALA A 411 13.98 18.02 6.18
C ALA A 411 14.83 19.29 6.15
N LYS A 412 14.47 20.33 6.92
CA LYS A 412 15.29 21.55 7.04
C LYS A 412 16.67 21.25 7.62
N THR A 413 16.73 20.47 8.69
CA THR A 413 18.02 20.09 9.31
C THR A 413 18.85 19.23 8.37
N LEU A 414 18.22 18.28 7.66
CA LEU A 414 18.87 17.43 6.66
C LEU A 414 19.45 18.25 5.51
N ALA A 415 18.68 19.18 4.94
CA ALA A 415 19.12 20.05 3.86
C ALA A 415 20.34 20.91 4.27
N ALA A 416 20.28 21.53 5.47
CA ALA A 416 21.38 22.34 5.99
C ALA A 416 22.66 21.53 6.22
N TRP A 417 22.54 20.30 6.72
CA TRP A 417 23.69 19.41 6.90
C TRP A 417 24.28 18.95 5.57
N SER A 418 23.44 18.60 4.59
CA SER A 418 23.85 18.05 3.30
C SER A 418 24.61 19.06 2.42
N GLY A 419 24.36 20.36 2.59
CA GLY A 419 25.04 21.44 1.85
C GLY A 419 26.39 21.88 2.43
N SER A 420 26.82 21.32 3.57
CA SER A 420 27.94 21.88 4.35
C SER A 420 29.35 21.51 3.87
N ASP A 421 29.54 20.57 2.92
CA ASP A 421 30.90 20.23 2.47
C ASP A 421 30.99 19.56 1.07
N THR A 422 30.83 20.35 0.00
CA THR A 422 30.89 19.86 -1.40
C THR A 422 32.32 19.70 -1.96
N ARG A 423 33.37 19.91 -1.17
CA ARG A 423 34.78 19.85 -1.61
C ARG A 423 35.59 18.71 -1.01
N ARG A 424 34.96 17.80 -0.25
CA ARG A 424 35.65 16.59 0.23
C ARG A 424 35.90 15.63 -0.93
N HIS A 425 37.09 15.04 -0.96
CA HIS A 425 37.43 13.84 -1.72
C HIS A 425 36.99 13.81 -3.20
N HIS A 426 37.12 14.92 -3.94
CA HIS A 426 36.70 14.99 -5.35
C HIS A 426 35.21 14.66 -5.58
N SER A 427 34.35 15.02 -4.62
CA SER A 427 32.92 14.76 -4.70
C SER A 427 32.27 15.47 -5.90
N VAL A 428 31.49 14.72 -6.68
CA VAL A 428 30.64 15.27 -7.76
C VAL A 428 29.30 15.77 -7.24
N GLY A 429 28.97 15.51 -5.97
CA GLY A 429 27.78 16.01 -5.31
C GLY A 429 27.16 15.02 -4.33
N THR A 430 25.94 15.33 -3.92
CA THR A 430 25.22 14.62 -2.87
C THR A 430 23.94 13.99 -3.42
N LEU A 431 23.75 12.71 -3.10
CA LEU A 431 22.52 11.97 -3.31
C LEU A 431 21.87 11.70 -1.95
N ILE A 432 20.69 12.26 -1.70
CA ILE A 432 19.85 11.88 -0.56
C ILE A 432 18.86 10.85 -1.08
N ILE A 433 18.97 9.60 -0.63
CA ILE A 433 18.16 8.50 -1.15
C ILE A 433 17.62 7.62 -0.02
N GLY A 434 16.30 7.48 0.06
CA GLY A 434 15.60 6.76 1.14
C GLY A 434 14.18 7.27 1.41
N ASP A 435 13.62 6.89 2.55
CA ASP A 435 12.23 7.15 2.93
C ASP A 435 12.10 8.52 3.64
N LEU A 436 11.49 9.49 2.95
CA LEU A 436 11.19 10.81 3.52
C LEU A 436 9.80 10.87 4.18
N ASN A 437 9.03 9.79 4.12
CA ASN A 437 7.68 9.68 4.65
C ASN A 437 6.76 10.82 4.17
N SER A 438 6.99 11.40 2.99
CA SER A 438 6.26 12.55 2.46
C SER A 438 6.07 12.48 0.95
N TYR A 439 4.85 12.74 0.48
CA TYR A 439 4.53 12.78 -0.96
C TYR A 439 5.14 14.00 -1.65
N ALA A 440 5.28 13.94 -2.98
CA ALA A 440 6.17 14.81 -3.75
C ALA A 440 5.86 16.33 -3.68
N ARG A 441 4.64 16.73 -3.29
CA ARG A 441 4.28 18.15 -3.10
C ARG A 441 4.18 18.58 -1.64
N GLU A 442 4.43 17.68 -0.69
CA GLU A 442 4.39 18.01 0.74
C GLU A 442 5.55 18.92 1.17
N HIS A 443 5.35 19.62 2.28
CA HIS A 443 6.31 20.59 2.80
C HIS A 443 7.74 20.05 2.98
N PRO A 444 7.97 18.80 3.43
CA PRO A 444 9.33 18.25 3.54
C PRO A 444 10.04 18.17 2.18
N ILE A 445 9.34 17.77 1.11
CA ILE A 445 9.94 17.69 -0.23
C ILE A 445 10.16 19.09 -0.80
N ALA A 446 9.18 20.00 -0.65
CA ALA A 446 9.34 21.40 -1.04
C ALA A 446 10.54 22.08 -0.33
N THR A 447 10.80 21.72 0.93
CA THR A 447 11.97 22.19 1.69
C THR A 447 13.28 21.72 1.05
N MET A 448 13.35 20.46 0.62
CA MET A 448 14.53 19.91 -0.07
C MET A 448 14.73 20.57 -1.43
N GLU A 449 13.65 20.81 -2.19
CA GLU A 449 13.69 21.51 -3.47
C GLU A 449 14.21 22.95 -3.33
N GLN A 450 13.74 23.69 -2.32
CA GLN A 450 14.23 25.03 -2.01
C GLN A 450 15.72 25.05 -1.63
N ALA A 451 16.26 23.93 -1.15
CA ALA A 451 17.67 23.76 -0.83
C ALA A 451 18.52 23.27 -2.02
N GLY A 452 17.96 23.23 -3.24
CA GLY A 452 18.69 22.87 -4.46
C GLY A 452 18.75 21.37 -4.76
N PHE A 453 17.90 20.55 -4.11
CA PHE A 453 17.79 19.13 -4.43
C PHE A 453 16.65 18.85 -5.40
N THR A 454 16.89 18.04 -6.43
CA THR A 454 15.85 17.61 -7.40
C THR A 454 15.53 16.13 -7.20
N SER A 455 14.24 15.78 -7.13
CA SER A 455 13.82 14.37 -7.21
C SER A 455 14.06 13.82 -8.61
N MET A 456 14.95 12.83 -8.72
CA MET A 456 15.36 12.30 -10.01
C MET A 456 14.29 11.43 -10.66
N VAL A 457 13.55 10.63 -9.87
CA VAL A 457 12.42 9.85 -10.41
C VAL A 457 11.37 10.78 -11.01
N HIS A 458 10.96 11.84 -10.30
CA HIS A 458 9.98 12.80 -10.82
C HIS A 458 10.52 13.67 -11.97
N HIS A 459 11.84 13.88 -12.02
CA HIS A 459 12.48 14.57 -13.12
C HIS A 459 12.38 13.80 -14.44
N PHE A 460 12.64 12.48 -14.41
CA PHE A 460 12.49 11.63 -15.60
C PHE A 460 11.05 11.19 -15.86
N HIS A 461 10.25 11.06 -14.80
CA HIS A 461 8.91 10.51 -14.84
C HIS A 461 7.93 11.37 -14.04
N PRO A 462 7.45 12.49 -14.61
CA PRO A 462 6.49 13.36 -13.95
C PRO A 462 5.20 12.62 -13.56
N CYS A 463 4.70 12.91 -12.36
CA CYS A 463 3.43 12.38 -11.87
C CYS A 463 2.33 13.46 -11.94
N THR A 464 1.14 13.06 -12.36
CA THR A 464 -0.11 13.83 -12.37
C THR A 464 -1.24 12.98 -11.79
N GLU A 465 -2.41 13.57 -11.60
CA GLU A 465 -3.63 12.84 -11.20
C GLU A 465 -3.92 11.61 -12.06
N LYS A 466 -3.66 11.70 -13.37
CA LYS A 466 -3.99 10.66 -14.36
C LYS A 466 -2.80 9.79 -14.76
N THR A 467 -1.59 10.30 -14.61
CA THR A 467 -0.36 9.65 -15.08
C THR A 467 0.65 9.62 -13.96
N CYS A 468 0.83 8.46 -13.33
CA CYS A 468 1.82 8.25 -12.28
C CYS A 468 2.32 6.81 -12.35
N GLY A 469 3.28 6.58 -13.25
CA GLY A 469 3.83 5.26 -13.55
C GLY A 469 4.94 4.81 -12.59
N HIS A 470 5.53 5.75 -11.85
CA HIS A 470 6.56 5.48 -10.86
C HIS A 470 6.09 6.02 -9.51
N TYR A 471 6.03 5.12 -8.53
CA TYR A 471 5.65 5.40 -7.15
C TYR A 471 6.27 4.35 -6.23
N THR A 472 6.32 4.63 -4.94
CA THR A 472 6.96 3.76 -3.95
C THR A 472 6.00 3.18 -2.94
N TYR A 473 4.82 3.77 -2.77
CA TYR A 473 3.90 3.39 -1.72
C TYR A 473 2.44 3.43 -2.18
N ARG A 474 1.61 2.60 -1.54
CA ARG A 474 0.16 2.62 -1.73
C ARG A 474 -0.53 2.58 -0.37
N TYR A 475 -1.35 3.59 -0.09
CA TYR A 475 -2.07 3.70 1.17
C TYR A 475 -3.54 3.97 0.92
N ARG A 476 -4.42 3.16 1.52
CA ARG A 476 -5.88 3.25 1.36
C ARG A 476 -6.23 3.41 -0.11
N GLY A 477 -5.76 2.49 -0.94
CA GLY A 477 -5.92 2.48 -2.38
C GLY A 477 -5.45 3.70 -3.19
N GLN A 478 -4.55 4.53 -2.67
CA GLN A 478 -3.95 5.63 -3.40
C GLN A 478 -2.45 5.44 -3.50
N LYS A 479 -1.89 5.59 -4.70
CA LYS A 479 -0.45 5.46 -4.96
C LYS A 479 0.28 6.79 -4.93
N GLY A 480 1.54 6.77 -4.51
CA GLY A 480 2.45 7.92 -4.53
C GLY A 480 3.84 7.56 -4.01
N SER A 481 4.75 8.52 -3.93
CA SER A 481 6.14 8.29 -3.53
C SER A 481 6.38 8.75 -2.10
N LEU A 482 6.88 7.86 -1.25
CA LEU A 482 7.45 8.21 0.07
C LEU A 482 8.98 8.12 0.07
N ASP A 483 9.54 7.34 -0.85
CA ASP A 483 10.97 7.15 -1.03
C ASP A 483 11.42 7.92 -2.26
N PHE A 484 12.57 8.59 -2.13
CA PHE A 484 13.07 9.48 -3.17
C PHE A 484 14.55 9.23 -3.40
N ALA A 485 15.01 9.64 -4.57
CA ALA A 485 16.40 9.95 -4.85
C ALA A 485 16.50 11.44 -5.20
N LEU A 486 16.99 12.23 -4.26
CA LEU A 486 17.14 13.68 -4.36
C LEU A 486 18.60 14.02 -4.65
N ALA A 487 18.90 14.49 -5.86
CA ALA A 487 20.25 14.86 -6.27
C ALA A 487 20.50 16.35 -6.07
N SER A 488 21.67 16.71 -5.55
CA SER A 488 22.13 18.11 -5.52
C SER A 488 22.29 18.68 -6.94
N GLU A 489 22.32 20.01 -7.07
CA GLU A 489 22.51 20.67 -8.37
C GLU A 489 23.76 20.18 -9.12
N THR A 490 24.86 19.91 -8.41
CA THR A 490 26.11 19.40 -9.01
C THR A 490 26.05 17.94 -9.43
N LEU A 491 25.25 17.12 -8.71
CA LEU A 491 25.10 15.70 -9.02
C LEU A 491 24.09 15.46 -10.14
N LYS A 492 23.03 16.27 -10.22
CA LYS A 492 21.94 16.09 -11.18
C LYS A 492 22.41 15.84 -12.63
N PRO A 493 23.40 16.58 -13.19
CA PRO A 493 23.91 16.31 -14.55
C PRO A 493 24.60 14.95 -14.72
N ARG A 494 25.00 14.30 -13.64
CA ARG A 494 25.63 12.97 -13.63
C ARG A 494 24.61 11.83 -13.52
N VAL A 495 23.34 12.13 -13.26
CA VAL A 495 22.30 11.12 -13.15
C VAL A 495 21.83 10.73 -14.55
N THR A 496 22.05 9.47 -14.91
CA THR A 496 21.75 8.93 -16.25
C THR A 496 20.37 8.28 -16.33
N GLY A 497 19.80 7.88 -15.19
CA GLY A 497 18.45 7.34 -15.09
C GLY A 497 18.01 7.19 -13.63
N ALA A 498 16.70 7.23 -13.40
CA ALA A 498 16.10 6.98 -12.09
C ALA A 498 14.68 6.43 -12.24
N TRP A 499 14.35 5.38 -11.49
CA TRP A 499 13.06 4.68 -11.59
C TRP A 499 12.63 4.14 -10.23
N SER A 500 11.34 3.84 -10.08
CA SER A 500 10.90 2.84 -9.11
C SER A 500 10.55 1.53 -9.81
N TRP A 501 10.88 0.39 -9.17
CA TRP A 501 10.50 -0.93 -9.65
C TRP A 501 9.26 -1.43 -8.90
N LEU A 502 8.12 -1.55 -9.58
CA LEU A 502 6.81 -1.83 -8.98
C LEU A 502 6.65 -3.30 -8.52
N VAL A 503 7.52 -3.77 -7.62
CA VAL A 503 7.63 -5.16 -7.18
C VAL A 503 6.82 -5.47 -5.91
N ASN A 504 6.37 -4.43 -5.20
CA ASN A 504 5.91 -4.54 -3.81
C ASN A 504 4.53 -3.92 -3.56
N ALA A 505 4.36 -2.62 -3.83
CA ALA A 505 3.23 -1.83 -3.34
C ALA A 505 1.86 -2.25 -3.91
N ASP A 506 1.85 -2.88 -5.10
CA ASP A 506 0.62 -3.35 -5.73
C ASP A 506 0.30 -4.82 -5.48
N GLU A 507 1.24 -5.59 -4.92
CA GLU A 507 1.02 -7.01 -4.62
C GLU A 507 0.11 -7.19 -3.41
N PRO A 508 -0.73 -8.24 -3.37
CA PRO A 508 -1.51 -8.59 -2.20
C PRO A 508 -0.66 -8.76 -0.95
N ARG A 509 -1.11 -8.18 0.17
CA ARG A 509 -0.44 -8.33 1.46
C ARG A 509 -0.24 -9.79 1.88
N VAL A 510 -1.15 -10.70 1.49
CA VAL A 510 -1.04 -12.14 1.79
C VAL A 510 0.18 -12.82 1.14
N LEU A 511 0.87 -12.16 0.21
CA LEU A 511 2.13 -12.65 -0.34
C LEU A 511 3.36 -12.21 0.47
N ASP A 512 3.15 -11.41 1.52
CA ASP A 512 4.21 -11.01 2.44
C ASP A 512 4.76 -12.21 3.24
N TYR A 513 5.89 -11.98 3.90
CA TYR A 513 6.60 -12.99 4.68
C TYR A 513 5.84 -13.49 5.91
N ARG A 514 4.88 -12.70 6.42
CA ARG A 514 4.08 -13.05 7.61
C ARG A 514 3.00 -14.07 7.27
N SER A 515 2.57 -14.14 6.02
CA SER A 515 1.67 -15.20 5.59
C SER A 515 2.42 -16.53 5.42
N ASP A 516 1.71 -17.61 5.76
CA ASP A 516 2.04 -19.01 5.47
C ASP A 516 1.62 -19.44 4.05
N HIS A 517 1.31 -18.47 3.18
CA HIS A 517 0.80 -18.78 1.85
C HIS A 517 1.91 -19.43 1.01
N PRO A 518 1.66 -20.48 0.20
CA PRO A 518 2.72 -21.18 -0.53
C PRO A 518 3.55 -20.32 -1.49
N ALA A 519 2.98 -19.19 -1.94
CA ALA A 519 3.66 -18.21 -2.78
C ALA A 519 4.49 -17.17 -1.99
N SER A 520 4.26 -17.03 -0.67
CA SER A 520 5.11 -16.21 0.20
C SER A 520 6.53 -16.80 0.21
N GLY A 521 7.55 -15.94 0.22
CA GLY A 521 8.95 -16.37 0.14
C GLY A 521 9.47 -16.61 -1.29
N ARG A 522 8.62 -16.55 -2.32
CA ARG A 522 9.02 -16.87 -3.71
C ARG A 522 9.32 -15.62 -4.53
N GLY A 523 10.51 -15.60 -5.15
CA GLY A 523 10.94 -14.50 -6.00
C GLY A 523 11.06 -13.16 -5.24
N PRO A 524 11.04 -12.03 -5.95
CA PRO A 524 11.21 -10.70 -5.34
C PRO A 524 9.88 -10.04 -4.91
N TRP A 525 8.74 -10.66 -5.21
CA TRP A 525 7.42 -10.03 -5.07
C TRP A 525 7.01 -9.87 -3.60
N ARG A 526 6.49 -8.69 -3.26
CA ARG A 526 5.97 -8.36 -1.92
C ARG A 526 7.00 -8.57 -0.80
N SER A 527 8.28 -8.30 -1.08
CA SER A 527 9.33 -8.33 -0.07
C SER A 527 9.22 -7.18 0.95
N SER A 528 8.51 -6.11 0.57
CA SER A 528 8.21 -4.93 1.38
C SER A 528 6.83 -4.37 1.02
N ASP A 529 6.34 -3.40 1.78
CA ASP A 529 5.25 -2.52 1.36
C ASP A 529 5.69 -1.32 0.52
N HIS A 530 7.00 -1.09 0.40
CA HIS A 530 7.58 -0.06 -0.44
C HIS A 530 8.21 -0.64 -1.72
N ASN A 531 7.99 -0.01 -2.87
CA ASN A 531 8.80 -0.28 -4.06
C ASN A 531 10.18 0.40 -3.92
N PRO A 532 11.27 -0.24 -4.37
CA PRO A 532 12.59 0.37 -4.34
C PRO A 532 12.71 1.53 -5.33
N VAL A 533 13.54 2.50 -4.97
CA VAL A 533 14.01 3.58 -5.85
C VAL A 533 15.41 3.23 -6.31
N ILE A 534 15.67 3.33 -7.62
CA ILE A 534 16.95 2.95 -8.22
C ILE A 534 17.44 4.11 -9.08
N VAL A 535 18.73 4.44 -8.99
CA VAL A 535 19.39 5.52 -9.73
C VAL A 535 20.71 5.06 -10.31
N ASP A 536 20.97 5.43 -11.56
CA ASP A 536 22.27 5.22 -12.22
C ASP A 536 23.02 6.55 -12.35
N LEU A 537 24.25 6.56 -11.83
CA LEU A 537 25.14 7.72 -11.83
C LEU A 537 26.34 7.45 -12.74
N SER A 538 26.73 8.43 -13.55
CA SER A 538 28.03 8.46 -14.21
C SER A 538 29.05 9.11 -13.25
N LEU A 539 29.95 8.30 -12.68
CA LEU A 539 31.05 8.76 -11.85
C LEU A 539 32.35 8.84 -12.63
#